data_AF-A0A9D9DJE6-F1
#
_entry.id   AF-A0A9D9DJE6-F1
#
_cell.length_a   1.000
_cell.length_b   1.000
_cell.length_c   1.000
_cell.angle_alpha   90.00
_cell.angle_beta   90.00
_cell.angle_gamma   90.00
#
_symmetry.space_group_name_H-M   'P 1'
#
loop_
_entity.id
_entity.type
_entity.pdbx_description
1 polymer ?
#
loop_
_entity_poly.entity_id
_entity_poly.type
_entity_poly.pdbx_seq_one_letter_code
_entity_poly.pdbx_strand_id
1 'polypeptide(L)'
;MQKKYLKLGFITIIGLSLVSCNKNENEVSNIADETDPDYYSKINERVEFDNTNPLNFSDSFNDGLDENIWYGIDGYWDAGSVTPHNGVRIRNISYTKNGDETYLAFRGRGVYNEEDPSTANLPEGGVIITQNHLTPGRYEIEMAAFPRFGGVTAMWTYCSTTGNEATSQNEIDIEIGGGGQYQSQWCTTWTTHTNKQTNDVDVTDILYLNDGKMHTYTFDWYTDYLDTGEGRIDWFIDGHFITQISGPAVPYEEMPLWVGCWFPSWAGDSRFYDDYMLVKNISFTAFDSSQFYDTCRAYTSYSRYLPSQMNIQETPYENIENLNKFSNGDFSKQKEYQENNYYGWEIDRTSQGTLEFLTENNENIVQLNASTTSTDDYHGEYLKQTIGGAYPGFKYNLKVDARLLNDSAVGNIEIYYKDIGNITLSKEVIPITSTSFNEYTKEITIPENTVNLEIDFTSEDGSVQYKDASLVFIK
;
A
#
# COMPACT_ATOMS: atom_id res chain seq x y z
N MET A 1 -10.00 6.61 85.49
CA MET A 1 -10.93 6.87 86.62
C MET A 1 -12.33 6.56 86.12
N GLN A 2 -12.97 5.56 86.74
CA GLN A 2 -14.40 5.15 86.73
C GLN A 2 -15.27 5.16 85.45
N LYS A 3 -15.82 3.96 85.17
CA LYS A 3 -17.00 3.62 84.37
C LYS A 3 -18.28 4.37 84.81
N LYS A 4 -19.22 4.58 83.89
CA LYS A 4 -20.65 4.28 84.10
C LYS A 4 -21.40 4.07 82.77
N TYR A 5 -22.30 3.09 82.80
CA TYR A 5 -23.15 2.55 81.74
C TYR A 5 -24.60 3.11 81.82
N LEU A 6 -25.41 2.74 80.80
CA LEU A 6 -26.89 2.68 80.69
C LEU A 6 -27.59 4.00 80.26
N LYS A 7 -28.63 4.02 79.39
CA LYS A 7 -29.63 2.99 79.02
C LYS A 7 -30.38 3.39 77.71
N LEU A 8 -30.94 2.38 77.05
CA LEU A 8 -31.85 2.36 75.90
C LEU A 8 -33.02 3.38 75.91
N GLY A 9 -33.44 3.79 74.71
CA GLY A 9 -34.77 4.35 74.42
C GLY A 9 -35.16 4.13 72.95
N PHE A 10 -36.13 3.24 72.72
CA PHE A 10 -36.83 2.96 71.46
C PHE A 10 -37.93 4.02 71.25
N ILE A 11 -37.99 4.74 70.14
CA ILE A 11 -39.23 5.36 69.61
C ILE A 11 -39.23 5.37 68.07
N THR A 12 -40.41 5.03 67.57
CA THR A 12 -40.89 4.72 66.24
C THR A 12 -41.06 5.93 65.29
N ILE A 13 -40.87 5.64 64.01
CA ILE A 13 -41.29 6.26 62.74
C ILE A 13 -42.40 7.34 62.80
N ILE A 14 -42.10 8.51 62.22
CA ILE A 14 -42.97 9.38 61.40
C ILE A 14 -42.01 9.99 60.35
N GLY A 15 -42.09 9.77 59.04
CA GLY A 15 -43.28 9.81 58.20
C GLY A 15 -43.48 11.22 57.62
N LEU A 16 -42.47 11.80 56.95
CA LEU A 16 -42.62 13.02 56.16
C LEU A 16 -42.01 12.81 54.76
N SER A 17 -42.91 12.65 53.82
CA SER A 17 -42.75 12.68 52.37
C SER A 17 -42.05 13.97 51.93
N LEU A 18 -40.85 13.84 51.37
CA LEU A 18 -40.34 14.78 50.39
C LEU A 18 -40.43 14.11 49.03
N VAL A 19 -41.21 14.75 48.17
CA VAL A 19 -41.36 14.48 46.75
C VAL A 19 -39.97 14.54 46.12
N SER A 20 -39.39 13.38 45.86
CA SER A 20 -38.23 13.26 44.98
C SER A 20 -38.76 13.27 43.56
N CYS A 21 -38.33 14.25 42.76
CA CYS A 21 -38.49 14.22 41.33
C CYS A 21 -37.95 12.88 40.80
N ASN A 22 -38.78 12.13 40.08
CA ASN A 22 -38.33 11.10 39.17
C ASN A 22 -37.32 11.73 38.19
N LYS A 23 -36.03 11.63 38.51
CA LYS A 23 -35.03 11.45 37.47
C LYS A 23 -35.28 10.03 36.97
N ASN A 24 -35.82 9.93 35.76
CA ASN A 24 -35.64 8.72 34.99
C ASN A 24 -34.14 8.40 35.06
N GLU A 25 -33.82 7.27 35.65
CA GLU A 25 -32.59 6.56 35.37
C GLU A 25 -32.68 6.27 33.86
N ASN A 26 -32.15 7.19 33.05
CA ASN A 26 -31.79 6.85 31.69
C ASN A 26 -30.79 5.71 31.84
N GLU A 27 -31.18 4.57 31.25
CA GLU A 27 -30.27 3.48 30.93
C GLU A 27 -28.94 4.09 30.50
N VAL A 28 -27.88 3.68 31.18
CA VAL A 28 -26.52 3.90 30.69
C VAL A 28 -26.52 3.23 29.32
N SER A 29 -26.57 4.04 28.26
CA SER A 29 -26.45 3.57 26.89
C SER A 29 -25.21 2.70 26.83
N ASN A 30 -25.34 1.52 26.23
CA ASN A 30 -24.19 0.70 25.88
C ASN A 30 -23.29 1.58 25.01
N ILE A 31 -22.19 2.08 25.57
CA ILE A 31 -21.12 2.68 24.78
C ILE A 31 -20.62 1.57 23.86
N ALA A 32 -20.60 1.80 22.55
CA ALA A 32 -20.11 0.83 21.59
C ALA A 32 -18.71 0.37 21.99
N ASP A 33 -18.55 -0.93 22.26
CA ASP A 33 -17.28 -1.52 22.67
C ASP A 33 -16.44 -1.83 21.43
N GLU A 34 -15.32 -1.13 21.27
CA GLU A 34 -14.39 -1.32 20.15
C GLU A 34 -13.79 -2.73 20.09
N THR A 35 -13.84 -3.47 21.20
CA THR A 35 -13.39 -4.87 21.25
C THR A 35 -14.47 -5.86 20.79
N ASP A 36 -15.69 -5.37 20.53
CA ASP A 36 -16.77 -6.17 19.96
C ASP A 36 -16.45 -6.50 18.48
N PRO A 37 -16.43 -7.79 18.08
CA PRO A 37 -16.22 -8.16 16.68
C PRO A 37 -17.28 -7.57 15.73
N ASP A 38 -18.46 -7.19 16.24
CA ASP A 38 -19.52 -6.56 15.45
C ASP A 38 -19.42 -5.03 15.44
N TYR A 39 -18.41 -4.42 16.07
CA TYR A 39 -18.28 -2.96 16.23
C TYR A 39 -18.48 -2.20 14.91
N TYR A 40 -17.86 -2.64 13.81
CA TYR A 40 -18.03 -2.00 12.50
C TYR A 40 -19.49 -1.98 12.00
N SER A 41 -20.23 -3.05 12.24
CA SER A 41 -21.62 -3.21 11.79
C SER A 41 -22.64 -2.50 12.69
N LYS A 42 -22.30 -2.28 13.96
CA LYS A 42 -23.11 -1.58 14.97
C LYS A 42 -22.93 -0.05 14.92
N ILE A 43 -22.66 0.49 13.74
CA ILE A 43 -22.44 1.93 13.59
C ILE A 43 -23.66 2.77 14.04
N ASN A 44 -24.87 2.22 13.93
CA ASN A 44 -26.09 2.85 14.42
C ASN A 44 -26.15 3.04 15.94
N GLU A 45 -25.27 2.38 16.71
CA GLU A 45 -25.08 2.65 18.14
C GLU A 45 -24.23 3.91 18.38
N ARG A 46 -23.57 4.43 17.33
CA ARG A 46 -22.68 5.59 17.36
C ARG A 46 -23.23 6.80 16.62
N VAL A 47 -23.84 6.57 15.44
CA VAL A 47 -24.40 7.61 14.57
C VAL A 47 -25.37 7.01 13.56
N GLU A 48 -26.34 7.79 13.10
CA GLU A 48 -27.21 7.42 11.99
C GLU A 48 -26.65 7.90 10.64
N PHE A 49 -26.92 7.16 9.56
CA PHE A 49 -26.59 7.59 8.21
C PHE A 49 -27.67 8.52 7.64
N ASP A 50 -27.26 9.61 6.98
CA ASP A 50 -28.14 10.36 6.09
C ASP A 50 -28.13 9.72 4.70
N ASN A 51 -28.93 8.67 4.53
CA ASN A 51 -29.10 7.97 3.25
C ASN A 51 -29.70 8.84 2.13
N THR A 52 -30.16 10.06 2.43
CA THR A 52 -30.71 11.00 1.45
C THR A 52 -29.73 12.10 1.04
N ASN A 53 -28.54 12.12 1.64
CA ASN A 53 -27.53 13.11 1.33
C ASN A 53 -27.11 13.02 -0.15
N PRO A 54 -27.16 14.12 -0.92
CA PRO A 54 -26.79 14.12 -2.34
C PRO A 54 -25.30 13.86 -2.59
N LEU A 55 -24.44 13.91 -1.56
CA LEU A 55 -23.03 13.55 -1.64
C LEU A 55 -22.79 12.04 -1.58
N ASN A 56 -23.77 11.24 -1.15
CA ASN A 56 -23.60 9.79 -1.06
C ASN A 56 -23.35 9.18 -2.44
N PHE A 57 -22.36 8.30 -2.54
CA PHE A 57 -22.08 7.57 -3.78
C PHE A 57 -21.46 6.19 -3.51
N SER A 58 -21.53 5.34 -4.52
CA SER A 58 -20.74 4.11 -4.65
C SER A 58 -20.37 3.96 -6.12
N ASP A 59 -19.08 3.99 -6.43
CA ASP A 59 -18.56 3.88 -7.80
C ASP A 59 -17.80 2.56 -7.94
N SER A 60 -18.36 1.65 -8.76
CA SER A 60 -17.81 0.32 -9.04
C SER A 60 -17.11 0.23 -10.40
N PHE A 61 -16.97 1.35 -11.11
CA PHE A 61 -16.27 1.51 -12.39
C PHE A 61 -16.76 0.64 -13.56
N ASN A 62 -17.80 -0.18 -13.38
CA ASN A 62 -18.38 -1.02 -14.45
C ASN A 62 -18.91 -0.19 -15.63
N ASP A 63 -19.37 1.03 -15.35
CA ASP A 63 -19.80 2.02 -16.36
C ASP A 63 -18.72 3.10 -16.63
N GLY A 64 -17.50 2.85 -16.17
CA GLY A 64 -16.41 3.83 -16.12
C GLY A 64 -16.47 4.73 -14.87
N LEU A 65 -15.41 5.49 -14.67
CA LEU A 65 -15.26 6.49 -13.61
C LEU A 65 -16.30 7.61 -13.76
N ASP A 66 -17.13 7.85 -12.74
CA ASP A 66 -18.23 8.81 -12.81
C ASP A 66 -17.73 10.26 -12.94
N GLU A 67 -18.12 10.94 -14.02
CA GLU A 67 -17.73 12.32 -14.33
C GLU A 67 -18.37 13.38 -13.44
N ASN A 68 -19.33 13.03 -12.60
CA ASN A 68 -19.91 13.93 -11.60
C ASN A 68 -19.22 13.78 -10.24
N ILE A 69 -18.52 12.66 -10.02
CA ILE A 69 -17.85 12.38 -8.76
C ILE A 69 -16.38 12.77 -8.85
N TRP A 70 -15.69 12.44 -9.95
CA TRP A 70 -14.23 12.43 -9.98
C TRP A 70 -13.59 13.46 -10.90
N TYR A 71 -12.37 13.87 -10.54
CA TYR A 71 -11.34 14.36 -11.45
C TYR A 71 -10.11 13.45 -11.39
N GLY A 72 -9.40 13.29 -12.52
CA GLY A 72 -8.02 12.84 -12.53
C GLY A 72 -7.05 14.00 -12.34
N ILE A 73 -5.90 13.73 -11.71
CA ILE A 73 -4.92 14.74 -11.34
C ILE A 73 -3.59 14.57 -12.09
N ASP A 74 -3.09 15.68 -12.64
CA ASP A 74 -1.66 15.87 -12.89
C ASP A 74 -1.10 16.81 -11.81
N GLY A 75 -0.22 16.29 -10.96
CA GLY A 75 0.26 17.02 -9.80
C GLY A 75 1.64 16.58 -9.31
N TYR A 76 2.25 17.41 -8.48
CA TYR A 76 3.51 17.14 -7.82
C TYR A 76 3.46 17.74 -6.42
N TRP A 77 3.76 16.91 -5.41
CA TRP A 77 3.95 17.34 -4.04
C TRP A 77 5.02 16.47 -3.39
N ASP A 78 5.89 17.11 -2.61
CA ASP A 78 6.73 16.46 -1.61
C ASP A 78 7.21 17.53 -0.62
N ALA A 79 6.80 17.40 0.63
CA ALA A 79 7.20 18.26 1.75
C ALA A 79 8.51 17.77 2.39
N GLY A 80 9.49 17.32 1.60
CA GLY A 80 10.89 17.57 1.93
C GLY A 80 11.90 16.42 1.96
N SER A 81 12.18 15.73 0.84
CA SER A 81 13.56 15.24 0.62
C SER A 81 13.94 14.72 -0.78
N VAL A 82 15.23 14.95 -1.06
CA VAL A 82 16.22 14.51 -2.10
C VAL A 82 15.89 13.56 -3.26
N THR A 83 14.87 12.69 -3.24
CA THR A 83 14.71 11.70 -4.32
C THR A 83 13.77 12.25 -5.40
N PRO A 84 14.26 12.53 -6.62
CA PRO A 84 13.44 13.13 -7.64
C PRO A 84 12.40 12.11 -8.14
N HIS A 85 11.14 12.51 -8.16
CA HIS A 85 10.01 11.78 -8.74
C HIS A 85 9.26 12.69 -9.71
N ASN A 86 8.37 12.15 -10.54
CA ASN A 86 7.53 12.96 -11.43
C ASN A 86 6.17 13.28 -10.81
N GLY A 87 5.87 12.78 -9.61
CA GLY A 87 4.60 13.02 -8.93
C GLY A 87 3.52 12.09 -9.48
N VAL A 88 2.32 12.62 -9.74
CA VAL A 88 1.18 11.84 -10.20
C VAL A 88 0.72 12.34 -11.56
N ARG A 89 0.33 11.42 -12.45
CA ARG A 89 -0.21 11.76 -13.76
C ARG A 89 -1.41 10.92 -14.14
N ILE A 90 -2.35 11.53 -14.86
CA ILE A 90 -3.56 10.87 -15.37
C ILE A 90 -3.24 9.72 -16.33
N ARG A 91 -2.07 9.74 -16.98
CA ARG A 91 -1.62 8.65 -17.87
C ARG A 91 -1.38 7.32 -17.17
N ASN A 92 -1.28 7.34 -15.84
CA ASN A 92 -1.10 6.15 -15.02
C ASN A 92 -2.43 5.62 -14.48
N ILE A 93 -3.56 6.08 -15.04
CA ILE A 93 -4.89 5.61 -14.70
C ILE A 93 -5.43 4.84 -15.91
N SER A 94 -5.79 3.59 -15.69
CA SER A 94 -6.39 2.71 -16.70
C SER A 94 -7.54 1.91 -16.12
N TYR A 95 -8.36 1.32 -16.98
CA TYR A 95 -9.28 0.25 -16.59
C TYR A 95 -8.61 -1.11 -16.80
N THR A 96 -9.01 -2.10 -16.03
CA THR A 96 -8.73 -3.50 -16.34
C THR A 96 -9.94 -4.37 -15.99
N LYS A 97 -10.08 -5.52 -16.64
CA LYS A 97 -11.25 -6.39 -16.50
C LYS A 97 -10.86 -7.82 -16.23
N ASN A 98 -11.45 -8.41 -15.19
CA ASN A 98 -11.35 -9.84 -14.91
C ASN A 98 -12.76 -10.44 -14.94
N GLY A 99 -13.09 -11.15 -16.02
CA GLY A 99 -14.48 -11.58 -16.26
C GLY A 99 -15.41 -10.39 -16.43
N ASP A 100 -16.49 -10.35 -15.63
CA ASP A 100 -17.50 -9.28 -15.66
C ASP A 100 -17.15 -8.10 -14.74
N GLU A 101 -16.08 -8.19 -13.92
CA GLU A 101 -15.66 -7.12 -13.02
C GLU A 101 -14.72 -6.14 -13.72
N THR A 102 -14.96 -4.84 -13.55
CA THR A 102 -14.05 -3.76 -13.96
C THR A 102 -13.35 -3.17 -12.74
N TYR A 103 -12.04 -2.97 -12.85
CA TYR A 103 -11.23 -2.29 -11.84
C TYR A 103 -10.64 -1.01 -12.42
N LEU A 104 -10.51 0.01 -11.58
CA LEU A 104 -9.62 1.13 -11.84
C LEU A 104 -8.21 0.76 -11.41
N ALA A 105 -7.27 0.83 -12.34
CA ALA A 105 -5.87 0.50 -12.11
C ALA A 105 -5.02 1.78 -12.05
N PHE A 106 -4.26 1.92 -10.97
CA PHE A 106 -3.27 2.98 -10.79
C PHE A 106 -1.89 2.38 -10.98
N ARG A 107 -1.24 2.70 -12.10
CA ARG A 107 0.12 2.25 -12.42
C ARG A 107 1.13 3.04 -11.60
N GLY A 108 1.94 2.34 -10.82
CA GLY A 108 3.16 2.90 -10.26
C GLY A 108 4.33 2.60 -11.19
N ARG A 109 4.97 3.64 -11.73
CA ARG A 109 6.18 3.53 -12.55
C ARG A 109 7.39 3.72 -11.65
N GLY A 110 8.24 2.69 -11.53
CA GLY A 110 9.49 2.79 -10.79
C GLY A 110 10.61 3.42 -11.62
N VAL A 111 11.81 3.47 -11.06
CA VAL A 111 12.96 4.15 -11.72
C VAL A 111 13.41 3.48 -13.02
N TYR A 112 13.07 2.20 -13.24
CA TYR A 112 13.43 1.48 -14.46
C TYR A 112 12.47 1.75 -15.63
N ASN A 113 11.38 2.48 -15.40
CA ASN A 113 10.40 2.76 -16.44
C ASN A 113 10.83 3.94 -17.32
N GLU A 114 11.19 3.65 -18.57
CA GLU A 114 11.67 4.64 -19.56
C GLU A 114 10.69 4.88 -20.72
N GLU A 115 9.41 4.51 -20.59
CA GLU A 115 8.42 4.69 -21.68
C GLU A 115 8.27 6.14 -22.12
N ASP A 116 8.42 7.08 -21.18
CA ASP A 116 8.53 8.51 -21.47
C ASP A 116 9.95 9.00 -21.16
N PRO A 117 10.77 9.29 -22.19
CA PRO A 117 12.14 9.76 -22.01
C PRO A 117 12.26 11.08 -21.23
N SER A 118 11.21 11.91 -21.18
CA SER A 118 11.25 13.18 -20.45
C SER A 118 11.16 13.01 -18.93
N THR A 119 10.75 11.82 -18.48
CA THR A 119 10.52 11.48 -17.07
C THR A 119 11.20 10.16 -16.69
N ALA A 120 12.14 9.69 -17.53
CA ALA A 120 12.95 8.52 -17.23
C ALA A 120 13.65 8.67 -15.88
N ASN A 121 13.70 7.58 -15.11
CA ASN A 121 14.33 7.50 -13.79
C ASN A 121 13.61 8.28 -12.69
N LEU A 122 12.44 8.86 -12.99
CA LEU A 122 11.61 9.58 -12.05
C LEU A 122 10.37 8.76 -11.75
N PRO A 123 10.25 8.16 -10.55
CA PRO A 123 9.07 7.39 -10.20
C PRO A 123 7.80 8.24 -10.30
N GLU A 124 6.68 7.60 -10.63
CA GLU A 124 5.45 8.31 -10.95
C GLU A 124 4.23 7.43 -10.68
N GLY A 125 3.19 8.01 -10.12
CA GLY A 125 1.93 7.32 -9.88
C GLY A 125 0.73 7.98 -10.56
N GLY A 126 -0.47 7.73 -10.05
CA GLY A 126 -1.73 8.24 -10.56
C GLY A 126 -2.71 8.47 -9.41
N VAL A 127 -3.54 9.51 -9.51
CA VAL A 127 -4.46 9.93 -8.45
C VAL A 127 -5.76 10.47 -9.06
N ILE A 128 -6.88 10.13 -8.43
CA ILE A 128 -8.18 10.77 -8.62
C ILE A 128 -8.57 11.52 -7.36
N ILE A 129 -9.45 12.50 -7.52
CA ILE A 129 -10.01 13.32 -6.44
C ILE A 129 -11.52 13.52 -6.67
N THR A 130 -12.32 13.60 -5.62
CA THR A 130 -13.71 14.01 -5.75
C THR A 130 -13.84 15.47 -6.17
N GLN A 131 -14.88 15.80 -6.94
CA GLN A 131 -15.19 17.19 -7.32
C GLN A 131 -15.76 17.98 -6.14
N ASN A 132 -16.58 17.32 -5.33
CA ASN A 132 -17.17 17.88 -4.14
C ASN A 132 -16.29 17.65 -2.91
N HIS A 133 -16.42 18.55 -1.95
CA HIS A 133 -15.95 18.33 -0.59
C HIS A 133 -16.96 17.42 0.12
N LEU A 134 -16.47 16.38 0.76
CA LEU A 134 -17.25 15.42 1.51
C LEU A 134 -17.25 15.78 3.00
N THR A 135 -18.27 15.31 3.71
CA THR A 135 -18.59 15.68 5.10
C THR A 135 -18.31 14.51 6.05
N PRO A 136 -18.48 14.66 7.38
CA PRO A 136 -18.46 13.52 8.30
C PRO A 136 -19.34 12.36 7.80
N GLY A 137 -18.80 11.15 7.90
CA GLY A 137 -19.37 9.99 7.23
C GLY A 137 -18.42 8.79 7.22
N ARG A 138 -18.88 7.73 6.55
CA ARG A 138 -18.11 6.51 6.28
C ARG A 138 -17.49 6.58 4.89
N TYR A 139 -16.18 6.42 4.83
CA TYR A 139 -15.38 6.41 3.61
C TYR A 139 -14.80 5.02 3.40
N GLU A 140 -15.07 4.40 2.26
CA GLU A 140 -14.69 3.01 2.00
C GLU A 140 -14.07 2.85 0.63
N ILE A 141 -13.04 1.99 0.58
CA ILE A 141 -12.40 1.58 -0.66
C ILE A 141 -12.17 0.07 -0.62
N GLU A 142 -12.64 -0.64 -1.66
CA GLU A 142 -12.27 -2.02 -1.94
C GLU A 142 -11.10 -2.00 -2.93
N MET A 143 -9.90 -2.35 -2.45
CA MET A 143 -8.68 -2.30 -3.25
C MET A 143 -7.68 -3.41 -2.93
N ALA A 144 -6.83 -3.71 -3.92
CA ALA A 144 -5.56 -4.37 -3.72
C ALA A 144 -4.45 -3.31 -3.75
N ALA A 145 -3.71 -3.17 -2.66
CA ALA A 145 -2.69 -2.14 -2.52
C ALA A 145 -1.52 -2.35 -3.49
N PHE A 146 -0.81 -1.25 -3.79
CA PHE A 146 0.38 -1.25 -4.61
C PHE A 146 1.48 -2.11 -3.96
N PRO A 147 2.03 -3.14 -4.63
CA PRO A 147 2.79 -4.18 -3.96
C PRO A 147 4.32 -4.01 -4.00
N ARG A 148 4.82 -2.78 -4.26
CA ARG A 148 6.27 -2.48 -4.30
C ARG A 148 6.66 -1.34 -3.37
N PHE A 149 7.76 -1.55 -2.64
CA PHE A 149 8.43 -0.47 -1.93
C PHE A 149 8.71 0.72 -2.85
N GLY A 150 8.79 1.91 -2.26
CA GLY A 150 8.95 3.18 -2.95
C GLY A 150 7.64 3.81 -3.42
N GLY A 151 6.56 3.03 -3.55
CA GLY A 151 5.21 3.52 -3.79
C GLY A 151 4.32 3.46 -2.55
N VAL A 152 3.38 4.39 -2.44
CA VAL A 152 2.37 4.45 -1.39
C VAL A 152 1.00 4.37 -2.03
N THR A 153 0.20 3.41 -1.60
CA THR A 153 -1.25 3.43 -1.80
C THR A 153 -1.86 4.34 -0.75
N ALA A 154 -2.66 5.32 -1.19
CA ALA A 154 -3.30 6.26 -0.31
C ALA A 154 -4.79 6.44 -0.65
N MET A 155 -5.61 6.45 0.39
CA MET A 155 -6.95 7.05 0.39
C MET A 155 -6.93 8.13 1.46
N TRP A 156 -7.11 9.38 1.07
CA TRP A 156 -7.04 10.48 2.02
C TRP A 156 -8.02 11.59 1.71
N THR A 157 -8.49 12.30 2.72
CA THR A 157 -9.18 13.58 2.53
C THR A 157 -8.21 14.71 2.77
N TYR A 158 -8.23 15.78 1.99
CA TYR A 158 -7.33 16.92 2.23
C TYR A 158 -7.95 18.26 1.82
N CYS A 159 -7.85 19.25 2.70
CA CYS A 159 -8.07 20.65 2.34
C CYS A 159 -7.25 21.63 3.19
N SER A 160 -6.82 22.74 2.58
CA SER A 160 -6.16 23.85 3.29
C SER A 160 -6.98 25.14 3.20
N THR A 161 -7.64 25.55 4.29
CA THR A 161 -8.49 26.76 4.29
C THR A 161 -7.72 28.06 4.01
N THR A 162 -6.41 28.07 4.28
CA THR A 162 -5.54 29.24 4.13
C THR A 162 -4.65 29.17 2.89
N GLY A 163 -4.59 28.01 2.21
CA GLY A 163 -3.58 27.69 1.21
C GLY A 163 -2.17 27.54 1.77
N ASN A 164 -2.04 27.35 3.10
CA ASN A 164 -0.78 27.16 3.80
C ASN A 164 -0.92 26.05 4.84
N GLU A 165 -0.28 24.92 4.58
CA GLU A 165 -0.32 23.71 5.44
C GLU A 165 0.19 23.97 6.86
N ALA A 166 1.11 24.92 7.04
CA ALA A 166 1.59 25.29 8.36
C ALA A 166 0.47 25.84 9.27
N THR A 167 -0.58 26.40 8.68
CA THR A 167 -1.72 26.98 9.41
C THR A 167 -3.06 26.29 9.14
N SER A 168 -3.17 25.46 8.11
CA SER A 168 -4.35 24.62 7.81
C SER A 168 -3.97 23.52 6.81
N GLN A 169 -4.04 22.27 7.25
CA GLN A 169 -3.74 21.05 6.47
C GLN A 169 -4.79 19.98 6.77
N ASN A 170 -6.06 20.34 6.90
CA ASN A 170 -7.12 19.42 7.34
C ASN A 170 -7.09 18.15 6.50
N GLU A 171 -6.82 17.00 7.14
CA GLU A 171 -6.50 15.76 6.43
C GLU A 171 -6.74 14.51 7.30
N ILE A 172 -7.15 13.43 6.63
CA ILE A 172 -7.37 12.09 7.21
C ILE A 172 -6.85 11.08 6.20
N ASP A 173 -5.99 10.18 6.65
CA ASP A 173 -5.21 9.31 5.77
C ASP A 173 -5.43 7.82 6.10
N ILE A 174 -5.50 7.02 5.04
CA ILE A 174 -5.07 5.62 5.01
C ILE A 174 -3.86 5.55 4.07
N GLU A 175 -2.69 5.23 4.60
CA GLU A 175 -1.45 5.07 3.82
C GLU A 175 -0.85 3.67 4.01
N ILE A 176 -0.57 3.00 2.89
CA ILE A 176 0.00 1.65 2.82
C ILE A 176 1.30 1.71 2.01
N GLY A 177 2.38 1.12 2.52
CA GLY A 177 3.73 1.24 1.95
C GLY A 177 4.61 2.29 2.66
N GLY A 178 4.05 3.04 3.61
CA GLY A 178 4.79 4.04 4.36
C GLY A 178 5.92 3.45 5.19
N GLY A 179 7.11 4.05 5.10
CA GLY A 179 8.33 3.52 5.70
C GLY A 179 8.97 2.37 4.92
N GLY A 180 8.43 1.99 3.76
CA GLY A 180 8.91 0.85 2.98
C GLY A 180 8.57 -0.50 3.61
N GLN A 181 7.31 -0.66 4.01
CA GLN A 181 6.79 -1.87 4.66
C GLN A 181 5.30 -2.08 4.35
N TYR A 182 4.79 -3.30 4.57
CA TYR A 182 3.38 -3.67 4.43
C TYR A 182 2.84 -4.50 5.61
N GLN A 183 3.52 -4.46 6.75
CA GLN A 183 3.04 -5.04 8.00
C GLN A 183 2.06 -4.10 8.71
N SER A 184 2.20 -2.80 8.49
CA SER A 184 1.46 -1.78 9.21
C SER A 184 0.78 -0.77 8.30
N GLN A 185 -0.44 -0.37 8.67
CA GLN A 185 -1.16 0.73 8.05
C GLN A 185 -0.89 2.02 8.82
N TRP A 186 -0.57 3.10 8.10
CA TRP A 186 -0.49 4.42 8.69
C TRP A 186 -1.87 5.07 8.68
N CYS A 187 -2.40 5.31 9.87
CA CYS A 187 -3.65 6.02 10.09
C CYS A 187 -3.30 7.41 10.62
N THR A 188 -3.39 8.41 9.75
CA THR A 188 -2.90 9.76 10.06
C THR A 188 -4.05 10.75 10.01
N THR A 189 -3.96 11.78 10.84
CA THR A 189 -4.82 12.94 10.75
C THR A 189 -4.08 14.23 11.09
N TRP A 190 -4.50 15.32 10.45
CA TRP A 190 -3.91 16.64 10.57
C TRP A 190 -5.00 17.70 10.62
N THR A 191 -4.78 18.76 11.40
CA THR A 191 -5.48 20.05 11.18
C THR A 191 -4.51 21.16 10.76
N THR A 192 -3.24 21.01 11.13
CA THR A 192 -2.12 21.84 10.68
C THR A 192 -0.86 20.98 10.61
N HIS A 193 0.17 21.45 9.93
CA HIS A 193 1.45 20.74 9.84
C HIS A 193 2.10 20.42 11.20
N THR A 194 1.76 21.14 12.28
CA THR A 194 2.27 20.86 13.63
C THR A 194 1.27 20.15 14.52
N ASN A 195 -0.01 20.13 14.15
CA ASN A 195 -1.06 19.42 14.87
C ASN A 195 -1.47 18.18 14.07
N LYS A 196 -0.68 17.13 14.30
CA LYS A 196 -0.74 15.84 13.61
C LYS A 196 -0.80 14.72 14.63
N GLN A 197 -1.55 13.66 14.33
CA GLN A 197 -1.37 12.36 14.96
C GLN A 197 -1.29 11.26 13.89
N THR A 198 -0.31 10.36 14.02
CA THR A 198 -0.19 9.12 13.22
C THR A 198 -0.17 7.93 14.16
N ASN A 199 -1.04 6.96 13.90
CA ASN A 199 -0.91 5.62 14.45
C ASN A 199 -0.33 4.72 13.34
N ASP A 200 0.84 4.14 13.60
CA ASP A 200 1.47 3.11 12.77
C ASP A 200 1.04 1.74 13.32
N VAL A 201 0.03 1.12 12.70
CA VAL A 201 -0.69 -0.02 13.27
C VAL A 201 -0.27 -1.30 12.58
N ASP A 202 0.42 -2.19 13.30
CA ASP A 202 0.71 -3.56 12.81
C ASP A 202 -0.60 -4.34 12.65
N VAL A 203 -0.85 -4.81 11.43
CA VAL A 203 -2.08 -5.52 11.04
C VAL A 203 -1.78 -6.94 10.57
N THR A 204 -0.59 -7.47 10.84
CA THR A 204 -0.15 -8.79 10.35
C THR A 204 -0.95 -9.96 10.92
N ASP A 205 -1.67 -9.76 12.03
CA ASP A 205 -2.66 -10.73 12.54
C ASP A 205 -3.91 -10.83 11.65
N ILE A 206 -4.14 -9.84 10.78
CA ILE A 206 -5.24 -9.80 9.80
C ILE A 206 -4.70 -10.17 8.41
N LEU A 207 -3.73 -9.41 7.91
CA LEU A 207 -3.08 -9.63 6.62
C LEU A 207 -1.74 -8.88 6.48
N TYR A 208 -0.96 -9.23 5.46
CA TYR A 208 0.10 -8.36 4.92
C TYR A 208 -0.50 -7.50 3.81
N LEU A 209 -0.35 -6.17 3.90
CA LEU A 209 -1.09 -5.21 3.09
C LEU A 209 -0.80 -5.29 1.57
N ASN A 210 0.27 -5.96 1.16
CA ASN A 210 0.62 -6.20 -0.25
C ASN A 210 0.38 -7.64 -0.73
N ASP A 211 -0.56 -8.37 -0.13
CA ASP A 211 -0.87 -9.76 -0.50
C ASP A 211 -1.58 -9.93 -1.86
N GLY A 212 -1.82 -8.83 -2.57
CA GLY A 212 -2.39 -8.81 -3.92
C GLY A 212 -3.89 -9.11 -4.00
N LYS A 213 -4.58 -9.18 -2.85
CA LYS A 213 -6.03 -9.43 -2.75
C LYS A 213 -6.80 -8.14 -2.53
N MET A 214 -8.09 -8.20 -2.84
CA MET A 214 -9.02 -7.10 -2.56
C MET A 214 -9.42 -7.14 -1.10
N HIS A 215 -9.22 -6.02 -0.40
CA HIS A 215 -9.65 -5.78 0.96
C HIS A 215 -10.46 -4.48 1.02
N THR A 216 -11.37 -4.38 1.98
CA THR A 216 -12.10 -3.15 2.25
C THR A 216 -11.38 -2.36 3.34
N TYR A 217 -10.95 -1.16 3.01
CA TYR A 217 -10.36 -0.21 3.94
C TYR A 217 -11.38 0.88 4.22
N THR A 218 -11.60 1.17 5.50
CA THR A 218 -12.62 2.13 5.91
C THR A 218 -12.04 3.10 6.94
N PHE A 219 -12.49 4.35 6.88
CA PHE A 219 -12.56 5.18 8.08
C PHE A 219 -13.95 5.78 8.28
N ASP A 220 -14.40 5.80 9.53
CA ASP A 220 -15.58 6.53 9.99
C ASP A 220 -15.11 7.84 10.62
N TRP A 221 -15.52 8.98 10.07
CA TRP A 221 -15.15 10.30 10.57
C TRP A 221 -16.33 10.97 11.29
N TYR A 222 -16.15 11.19 12.59
CA TYR A 222 -17.08 11.84 13.49
C TYR A 222 -16.54 13.21 13.90
N THR A 223 -17.40 14.23 13.88
CA THR A 223 -17.10 15.54 14.49
C THR A 223 -17.81 15.72 15.84
N ASP A 224 -18.82 14.89 16.13
CA ASP A 224 -19.41 14.75 17.44
C ASP A 224 -19.65 13.27 17.74
N TYR A 225 -18.66 12.61 18.34
CA TYR A 225 -18.77 11.20 18.67
C TYR A 225 -19.64 11.01 19.92
N LEU A 226 -20.76 10.29 19.80
CA LEU A 226 -21.70 10.01 20.90
C LEU A 226 -22.19 11.26 21.64
N ASP A 227 -22.45 12.36 20.91
CA ASP A 227 -22.92 13.64 21.46
C ASP A 227 -22.00 14.22 22.56
N THR A 228 -20.71 13.93 22.50
CA THR A 228 -19.72 14.38 23.49
C THR A 228 -19.19 15.79 23.22
N GLY A 229 -19.38 16.30 22.01
CA GLY A 229 -18.78 17.52 21.47
C GLY A 229 -17.33 17.35 20.99
N GLU A 230 -16.82 16.12 20.94
CA GLU A 230 -15.44 15.81 20.53
C GLU A 230 -15.43 14.96 19.25
N GLY A 231 -14.55 15.33 18.31
CA GLY A 231 -14.31 14.58 17.08
C GLY A 231 -13.50 13.30 17.31
N ARG A 232 -13.74 12.32 16.45
CA ARG A 232 -13.10 11.01 16.45
C ARG A 232 -13.04 10.43 15.04
N ILE A 233 -12.02 9.64 14.76
CA ILE A 233 -11.90 8.86 13.53
C ILE A 233 -11.61 7.42 13.91
N ASP A 234 -12.36 6.48 13.35
CA ASP A 234 -12.15 5.04 13.52
C ASP A 234 -11.72 4.42 12.19
N TRP A 235 -10.67 3.59 12.20
CA TRP A 235 -10.18 2.90 11.01
C TRP A 235 -10.45 1.39 11.07
N PHE A 236 -10.69 0.81 9.90
CA PHE A 236 -11.00 -0.60 9.75
C PHE A 236 -10.34 -1.22 8.51
N ILE A 237 -10.12 -2.54 8.59
CA ILE A 237 -9.77 -3.41 7.47
C ILE A 237 -10.71 -4.60 7.47
N ASP A 238 -11.44 -4.83 6.38
CA ASP A 238 -12.47 -5.88 6.25
C ASP A 238 -13.50 -5.87 7.39
N GLY A 239 -13.83 -4.68 7.90
CA GLY A 239 -14.71 -4.48 9.05
C GLY A 239 -14.07 -4.77 10.42
N HIS A 240 -12.80 -5.18 10.48
CA HIS A 240 -12.06 -5.25 11.73
C HIS A 240 -11.59 -3.87 12.14
N PHE A 241 -11.96 -3.42 13.34
CA PHE A 241 -11.42 -2.20 13.93
C PHE A 241 -9.92 -2.35 14.18
N ILE A 242 -9.12 -1.43 13.66
CA ILE A 242 -7.65 -1.46 13.83
C ILE A 242 -7.16 -0.36 14.77
N THR A 243 -7.75 0.84 14.74
CA THR A 243 -7.35 1.95 15.60
C THR A 243 -8.36 3.11 15.57
N GLN A 244 -8.17 4.07 16.48
CA GLN A 244 -8.88 5.34 16.50
C GLN A 244 -7.97 6.51 16.89
N ILE A 245 -8.38 7.71 16.48
CA ILE A 245 -7.80 8.98 16.91
C ILE A 245 -8.95 9.91 17.31
N SER A 246 -8.83 10.55 18.48
CA SER A 246 -9.80 11.52 18.99
C SER A 246 -9.10 12.81 19.41
N GLY A 247 -9.87 13.90 19.49
CA GLY A 247 -9.43 15.17 20.05
C GLY A 247 -8.90 16.16 19.00
N PRO A 248 -7.92 17.01 19.34
CA PRO A 248 -7.67 18.24 18.60
C PRO A 248 -7.07 18.02 17.20
N ALA A 249 -6.56 16.84 16.89
CA ALA A 249 -6.02 16.51 15.57
C ALA A 249 -7.10 16.07 14.56
N VAL A 250 -8.35 15.87 15.01
CA VAL A 250 -9.48 15.51 14.13
C VAL A 250 -9.97 16.76 13.38
N PRO A 251 -10.10 16.73 12.04
CA PRO A 251 -10.58 17.86 11.26
C PRO A 251 -12.08 18.10 11.45
N TYR A 252 -12.50 19.34 11.19
CA TYR A 252 -13.90 19.74 11.21
C TYR A 252 -14.36 20.34 9.88
N GLU A 253 -13.49 20.41 8.88
CA GLU A 253 -13.77 21.00 7.58
C GLU A 253 -14.17 19.94 6.57
N GLU A 254 -15.18 20.20 5.75
CA GLU A 254 -15.46 19.36 4.57
C GLU A 254 -14.22 19.31 3.65
N MET A 255 -13.92 18.13 3.11
CA MET A 255 -12.68 17.88 2.36
C MET A 255 -12.96 16.98 1.14
N PRO A 256 -12.35 17.24 -0.02
CA PRO A 256 -12.39 16.27 -1.12
C PRO A 256 -11.66 14.99 -0.73
N LEU A 257 -12.15 13.85 -1.22
CA LEU A 257 -11.50 12.55 -1.11
C LEU A 257 -10.55 12.35 -2.29
N TRP A 258 -9.35 11.89 -1.98
CA TRP A 258 -8.27 11.57 -2.90
C TRP A 258 -7.96 10.09 -2.80
N VAL A 259 -7.70 9.46 -3.94
CA VAL A 259 -7.32 8.05 -4.01
C VAL A 259 -6.23 7.88 -5.06
N GLY A 260 -5.18 7.15 -4.73
CA GLY A 260 -4.22 6.70 -5.74
C GLY A 260 -2.92 6.15 -5.19
N CYS A 261 -1.93 6.12 -6.08
CA CYS A 261 -0.57 5.70 -5.80
C CYS A 261 0.39 6.86 -6.05
N TRP A 262 1.35 7.09 -5.16
CA TRP A 262 2.40 8.10 -5.36
C TRP A 262 3.74 7.66 -4.72
N PHE A 263 4.80 8.42 -4.95
CA PHE A 263 6.19 8.00 -4.67
C PHE A 263 6.94 8.97 -3.74
N PRO A 264 6.55 9.06 -2.45
CA PRO A 264 7.27 9.87 -1.50
C PRO A 264 8.64 9.27 -1.16
N SER A 265 9.59 10.13 -0.79
CA SER A 265 10.96 9.73 -0.44
C SER A 265 11.07 8.79 0.76
N TRP A 266 10.02 8.69 1.60
CA TRP A 266 9.96 7.83 2.79
C TRP A 266 9.29 6.47 2.54
N ALA A 267 8.84 6.17 1.32
CA ALA A 267 8.15 4.91 1.00
C ALA A 267 9.09 3.73 0.72
N GLY A 268 10.41 3.93 0.80
CA GLY A 268 11.41 2.93 0.46
C GLY A 268 11.89 3.05 -0.99
N ASP A 269 12.32 1.93 -1.56
CA ASP A 269 13.11 1.90 -2.79
C ASP A 269 12.28 1.51 -4.02
N SER A 270 12.25 2.40 -5.01
CA SER A 270 11.47 2.26 -6.25
C SER A 270 12.24 1.61 -7.42
N ARG A 271 13.26 0.79 -7.13
CA ARG A 271 14.01 -0.05 -8.10
C ARG A 271 13.17 -1.19 -8.68
N PHE A 272 12.16 -0.84 -9.48
CA PHE A 272 11.38 -1.76 -10.30
C PHE A 272 10.90 -1.07 -11.58
N TYR A 273 10.36 -1.83 -12.53
CA TYR A 273 9.81 -1.29 -13.78
C TYR A 273 8.43 -0.66 -13.55
N ASP A 274 7.41 -1.46 -13.30
CA ASP A 274 6.10 -1.00 -12.88
C ASP A 274 5.37 -2.05 -12.05
N ASP A 275 4.29 -1.60 -11.41
CA ASP A 275 3.26 -2.45 -10.82
C ASP A 275 1.94 -1.67 -10.71
N TYR A 276 0.90 -2.25 -10.11
CA TYR A 276 -0.41 -1.62 -10.05
C TYR A 276 -1.07 -1.73 -8.67
N MET A 277 -1.71 -0.65 -8.26
CA MET A 277 -2.81 -0.67 -7.30
C MET A 277 -4.10 -0.89 -8.08
N LEU A 278 -4.99 -1.74 -7.58
CA LEU A 278 -6.29 -2.02 -8.19
C LEU A 278 -7.41 -1.60 -7.26
N VAL A 279 -8.41 -0.91 -7.78
CA VAL A 279 -9.58 -0.49 -7.01
C VAL A 279 -10.83 -1.03 -7.68
N LYS A 280 -11.67 -1.70 -6.89
CA LYS A 280 -12.94 -2.26 -7.34
C LYS A 280 -14.12 -1.35 -7.05
N ASN A 281 -14.16 -0.75 -5.86
CA ASN A 281 -15.23 0.14 -5.47
C ASN A 281 -14.71 1.23 -4.53
N ILE A 282 -15.25 2.44 -4.67
CA ILE A 282 -15.11 3.51 -3.68
C ILE A 282 -16.50 4.00 -3.31
N SER A 283 -16.78 4.17 -2.02
CA SER A 283 -18.05 4.70 -1.55
C SER A 283 -17.89 5.69 -0.40
N PHE A 284 -18.84 6.61 -0.34
CA PHE A 284 -19.02 7.54 0.74
C PHE A 284 -20.49 7.54 1.16
N THR A 285 -20.74 7.42 2.46
CA THR A 285 -22.07 7.58 3.06
C THR A 285 -22.01 8.58 4.20
N ALA A 286 -22.69 9.71 4.05
CA ALA A 286 -22.73 10.78 5.05
C ALA A 286 -23.44 10.33 6.34
N PHE A 287 -22.95 10.84 7.46
CA PHE A 287 -23.67 10.79 8.73
C PHE A 287 -24.75 11.88 8.78
N ASP A 288 -25.69 11.71 9.71
CA ASP A 288 -26.80 12.62 9.88
C ASP A 288 -26.39 14.01 10.41
N SER A 289 -27.38 14.89 10.57
CA SER A 289 -27.18 16.28 10.99
C SER A 289 -26.66 16.47 12.42
N SER A 290 -26.46 15.40 13.20
CA SER A 290 -25.75 15.48 14.48
C SER A 290 -24.29 15.90 14.29
N GLN A 291 -23.70 15.56 13.14
CA GLN A 291 -22.32 15.88 12.81
C GLN A 291 -22.22 17.29 12.23
N PHE A 292 -21.43 18.15 12.87
CA PHE A 292 -21.18 19.51 12.40
C PHE A 292 -19.89 19.61 11.60
N TYR A 293 -19.82 20.54 10.65
CA TYR A 293 -18.59 20.78 9.89
C TYR A 293 -18.55 22.21 9.36
N ASP A 294 -17.34 22.69 9.10
CA ASP A 294 -17.03 23.98 8.50
C ASP A 294 -16.76 23.84 6.99
N THR A 295 -16.99 24.91 6.24
CA THR A 295 -16.72 24.93 4.78
C THR A 295 -15.25 25.13 4.49
N CYS A 296 -14.61 24.18 3.81
CA CYS A 296 -13.31 24.44 3.18
C CYS A 296 -13.49 25.00 1.77
N ARG A 297 -13.00 26.23 1.53
CA ARG A 297 -13.20 26.94 0.25
C ARG A 297 -12.02 26.87 -0.71
N ALA A 298 -10.96 26.19 -0.32
CA ALA A 298 -9.72 26.20 -1.06
C ALA A 298 -9.61 24.96 -1.94
N TYR A 299 -9.19 25.19 -3.17
CA TYR A 299 -8.86 24.14 -4.10
C TYR A 299 -7.35 24.12 -4.31
N THR A 300 -6.77 22.93 -4.25
CA THR A 300 -5.38 22.71 -4.63
C THR A 300 -5.12 23.16 -6.07
N SER A 301 -3.94 23.72 -6.35
CA SER A 301 -3.58 24.32 -7.63
C SER A 301 -3.18 23.32 -8.73
N TYR A 302 -3.48 22.04 -8.56
CA TYR A 302 -3.11 21.00 -9.53
C TYR A 302 -4.03 21.01 -10.75
N SER A 303 -3.52 20.47 -11.85
CA SER A 303 -4.32 20.27 -13.06
C SER A 303 -5.34 19.17 -12.83
N ARG A 304 -6.59 19.44 -13.19
CA ARG A 304 -7.73 18.54 -13.00
C ARG A 304 -8.37 18.23 -14.34
N TYR A 305 -8.71 16.97 -14.54
CA TYR A 305 -9.31 16.48 -15.77
C TYR A 305 -10.58 15.72 -15.44
N LEU A 306 -11.67 16.03 -16.12
CA LEU A 306 -12.86 15.18 -16.09
C LEU A 306 -12.49 13.79 -16.67
N PRO A 307 -13.13 12.71 -16.23
CA PRO A 307 -12.92 11.37 -16.80
C PRO A 307 -13.01 11.34 -18.34
N SER A 308 -13.96 12.08 -18.91
CA SER A 308 -14.14 12.24 -20.35
C SER A 308 -12.98 12.95 -21.08
N GLN A 309 -12.08 13.62 -20.36
CA GLN A 309 -10.89 14.30 -20.89
C GLN A 309 -9.60 13.46 -20.72
N MET A 310 -9.63 12.43 -19.88
CA MET A 310 -8.43 11.66 -19.51
C MET A 310 -8.01 10.64 -20.57
N ASN A 311 -8.92 10.25 -21.48
CA ASN A 311 -8.72 9.14 -22.42
C ASN A 311 -8.22 7.86 -21.71
N ILE A 312 -8.90 7.47 -20.62
CA ILE A 312 -8.54 6.28 -19.82
C ILE A 312 -8.55 5.04 -20.72
N GLN A 313 -7.41 4.36 -20.80
CA GLN A 313 -7.24 3.17 -21.64
C GLN A 313 -7.59 1.89 -20.87
N GLU A 314 -7.89 0.80 -21.58
CA GLU A 314 -8.00 -0.53 -20.98
C GLU A 314 -6.64 -1.25 -21.04
N THR A 315 -6.21 -1.83 -19.93
CA THR A 315 -5.01 -2.68 -19.83
C THR A 315 -5.46 -4.13 -19.57
N PRO A 316 -5.00 -5.12 -20.36
CA PRO A 316 -5.33 -6.52 -20.13
C PRO A 316 -5.00 -6.99 -18.70
N TYR A 317 -5.90 -7.74 -18.07
CA TYR A 317 -5.71 -8.18 -16.68
C TYR A 317 -4.48 -9.07 -16.51
N GLU A 318 -4.16 -9.91 -17.49
CA GLU A 318 -2.95 -10.75 -17.52
C GLU A 318 -1.63 -9.95 -17.40
N ASN A 319 -1.63 -8.68 -17.81
CA ASN A 319 -0.45 -7.80 -17.67
C ASN A 319 -0.32 -7.22 -16.26
N ILE A 320 -1.43 -7.19 -15.50
CA ILE A 320 -1.54 -6.54 -14.19
C ILE A 320 -1.62 -7.55 -13.05
N GLU A 321 -2.20 -8.73 -13.27
CA GLU A 321 -2.40 -9.74 -12.22
C GLU A 321 -1.09 -10.26 -11.61
N ASN A 322 -0.01 -10.17 -12.41
CA ASN A 322 1.34 -10.52 -12.02
C ASN A 322 1.98 -9.36 -11.24
N LEU A 323 1.76 -9.40 -9.93
CA LEU A 323 2.28 -8.46 -8.94
C LEU A 323 3.66 -8.90 -8.43
N ASN A 324 4.40 -7.97 -7.86
CA ASN A 324 5.66 -8.22 -7.13
C ASN A 324 6.68 -9.13 -7.88
N LYS A 325 6.80 -8.94 -9.20
CA LYS A 325 7.60 -9.72 -10.16
C LYS A 325 9.04 -9.22 -10.40
N PHE A 326 9.82 -9.95 -11.19
CA PHE A 326 11.10 -9.44 -11.70
C PHE A 326 10.93 -8.22 -12.63
N SER A 327 11.90 -7.32 -12.58
CA SER A 327 12.20 -6.34 -13.62
C SER A 327 13.19 -6.95 -14.62
N ASN A 328 13.01 -6.62 -15.91
CA ASN A 328 13.91 -7.02 -17.00
C ASN A 328 14.25 -8.53 -17.03
N GLY A 329 13.27 -9.39 -16.73
CA GLY A 329 13.46 -10.85 -16.73
C GLY A 329 13.68 -11.45 -18.12
N ASP A 330 13.24 -10.74 -19.17
CA ASP A 330 13.50 -11.09 -20.57
C ASP A 330 14.86 -10.62 -21.09
N PHE A 331 15.64 -9.92 -20.25
CA PHE A 331 16.93 -9.32 -20.56
C PHE A 331 16.96 -8.42 -21.81
N SER A 332 15.82 -7.84 -22.19
CA SER A 332 15.72 -6.93 -23.33
C SER A 332 16.43 -5.59 -23.07
N LYS A 333 16.60 -5.20 -21.80
CA LYS A 333 17.37 -4.02 -21.40
C LYS A 333 18.81 -4.42 -21.06
N GLN A 334 19.66 -4.38 -22.09
CA GLN A 334 21.05 -4.85 -22.02
C GLN A 334 22.07 -3.75 -21.65
N LYS A 335 21.66 -2.48 -21.70
CA LYS A 335 22.52 -1.36 -21.31
C LYS A 335 22.54 -1.26 -19.79
N GLU A 336 23.71 -1.02 -19.21
CA GLU A 336 23.83 -0.70 -17.79
C GLU A 336 23.03 0.58 -17.48
N TYR A 337 22.18 0.49 -16.46
CA TYR A 337 21.37 1.61 -15.97
C TYR A 337 22.20 2.51 -15.05
N GLN A 338 22.81 1.92 -14.01
CA GLN A 338 23.71 2.57 -13.03
C GLN A 338 24.65 1.51 -12.44
N GLU A 339 25.86 1.90 -12.03
CA GLU A 339 26.93 1.04 -11.46
C GLU A 339 26.53 -0.42 -11.13
N ASN A 340 26.75 -1.32 -12.09
CA ASN A 340 26.52 -2.76 -12.02
C ASN A 340 25.05 -3.20 -11.95
N ASN A 341 24.10 -2.36 -12.34
CA ASN A 341 22.66 -2.66 -12.38
C ASN A 341 22.12 -2.60 -13.82
N TYR A 342 21.38 -3.65 -14.22
CA TYR A 342 20.74 -3.83 -15.51
C TYR A 342 19.22 -3.92 -15.35
N TYR A 343 18.61 -2.82 -14.91
CA TYR A 343 17.16 -2.68 -14.74
C TYR A 343 16.58 -3.72 -13.77
N GLY A 344 17.23 -3.86 -12.60
CA GLY A 344 16.82 -4.74 -11.50
C GLY A 344 17.79 -5.89 -11.22
N TRP A 345 18.62 -6.24 -12.22
CA TRP A 345 19.66 -7.24 -12.07
C TRP A 345 21.01 -6.62 -11.70
N GLU A 346 21.56 -6.99 -10.55
CA GLU A 346 22.79 -6.44 -9.99
C GLU A 346 23.93 -7.43 -10.05
N ILE A 347 25.10 -7.02 -10.51
CA ILE A 347 26.31 -7.83 -10.42
C ILE A 347 26.82 -7.79 -8.97
N ASP A 348 27.17 -8.95 -8.41
CA ASP A 348 27.87 -9.01 -7.14
C ASP A 348 29.25 -8.36 -7.29
N ARG A 349 29.50 -7.27 -6.56
CA ARG A 349 30.76 -6.50 -6.63
C ARG A 349 31.99 -7.28 -6.17
N THR A 350 31.80 -8.43 -5.52
CA THR A 350 32.88 -9.32 -5.10
C THR A 350 33.21 -10.39 -6.14
N SER A 351 32.38 -10.52 -7.19
CA SER A 351 32.63 -11.42 -8.30
C SER A 351 33.90 -11.03 -9.07
N GLN A 352 34.54 -12.01 -9.69
CA GLN A 352 35.76 -11.80 -10.50
C GLN A 352 35.56 -12.23 -11.95
N GLY A 353 34.35 -12.67 -12.28
CA GLY A 353 33.96 -13.09 -13.61
C GLY A 353 33.59 -11.93 -14.53
N THR A 354 32.86 -12.26 -15.59
CA THR A 354 32.30 -11.27 -16.50
C THR A 354 30.89 -11.62 -16.95
N LEU A 355 30.10 -10.57 -17.23
CA LEU A 355 28.77 -10.66 -17.81
C LEU A 355 28.79 -10.19 -19.27
N GLU A 356 28.04 -10.89 -20.14
CA GLU A 356 27.78 -10.49 -21.53
C GLU A 356 26.29 -10.66 -21.86
N PHE A 357 25.72 -9.70 -22.58
CA PHE A 357 24.39 -9.85 -23.18
C PHE A 357 24.51 -10.31 -24.64
N LEU A 358 23.75 -11.34 -24.99
CA LEU A 358 23.71 -11.94 -26.31
C LEU A 358 22.29 -11.90 -26.87
N THR A 359 22.18 -11.99 -28.19
CA THR A 359 20.90 -12.19 -28.87
C THR A 359 21.00 -13.37 -29.82
N GLU A 360 20.26 -14.43 -29.55
CA GLU A 360 20.17 -15.64 -30.39
C GLU A 360 18.70 -15.84 -30.78
N ASN A 361 18.41 -15.99 -32.08
CA ASN A 361 17.05 -16.25 -32.58
C ASN A 361 15.96 -15.25 -32.10
N ASN A 362 16.31 -13.97 -31.94
CA ASN A 362 15.47 -12.90 -31.37
C ASN A 362 15.15 -13.03 -29.87
N GLU A 363 15.85 -13.90 -29.15
CA GLU A 363 15.77 -14.00 -27.68
C GLU A 363 17.00 -13.31 -27.08
N ASN A 364 16.83 -12.61 -25.95
CA ASN A 364 17.94 -12.02 -25.23
C ASN A 364 18.44 -13.01 -24.18
N ILE A 365 19.76 -13.17 -24.13
CA ILE A 365 20.43 -14.10 -23.24
C ILE A 365 21.42 -13.29 -22.42
N VAL A 366 21.48 -13.57 -21.11
CA VAL A 366 22.59 -13.14 -20.27
C VAL A 366 23.56 -14.31 -20.09
N GLN A 367 24.82 -14.08 -20.42
CA GLN A 367 25.91 -15.03 -20.21
C GLN A 367 26.78 -14.56 -19.05
N LEU A 368 26.94 -15.42 -18.06
CA LEU A 368 27.83 -15.24 -16.94
C LEU A 368 29.06 -16.12 -17.16
N ASN A 369 30.25 -15.59 -16.89
CA ASN A 369 31.52 -16.28 -17.09
C ASN A 369 32.35 -16.22 -15.82
N ALA A 370 32.75 -17.36 -15.30
CA ALA A 370 33.74 -17.41 -14.24
C ALA A 370 35.11 -16.91 -14.75
N SER A 371 35.88 -16.32 -13.86
CA SER A 371 37.23 -15.84 -14.14
C SER A 371 38.13 -17.00 -14.53
N THR A 372 38.76 -16.92 -15.71
CA THR A 372 39.80 -17.88 -16.11
C THR A 372 41.17 -17.58 -15.50
N THR A 373 41.29 -16.46 -14.78
CA THR A 373 42.55 -15.94 -14.24
C THR A 373 42.65 -16.01 -12.72
N SER A 374 41.58 -16.45 -12.05
CA SER A 374 41.51 -16.59 -10.60
C SER A 374 40.98 -17.96 -10.25
N THR A 375 41.48 -18.51 -9.14
CA THR A 375 40.94 -19.72 -8.50
C THR A 375 40.53 -19.42 -7.06
N ASP A 376 40.43 -18.14 -6.71
CA ASP A 376 40.03 -17.72 -5.38
C ASP A 376 38.55 -18.12 -5.14
N ASP A 377 38.18 -18.16 -3.87
CA ASP A 377 36.76 -18.19 -3.50
C ASP A 377 36.09 -16.97 -4.17
N TYR A 378 34.96 -17.18 -4.85
CA TYR A 378 34.25 -16.19 -5.69
C TYR A 378 34.93 -15.78 -7.01
N HIS A 379 35.73 -16.64 -7.62
CA HIS A 379 36.19 -16.41 -9.00
C HIS A 379 35.05 -16.41 -10.06
N GLY A 380 33.84 -16.83 -9.69
CA GLY A 380 32.66 -16.83 -10.55
C GLY A 380 32.09 -15.43 -10.89
N GLU A 381 30.95 -15.44 -11.59
CA GLU A 381 30.09 -14.27 -11.84
C GLU A 381 28.67 -14.52 -11.29
N TYR A 382 28.09 -13.50 -10.67
CA TYR A 382 26.82 -13.61 -9.95
C TYR A 382 25.93 -12.41 -10.28
N LEU A 383 24.74 -12.68 -10.79
CA LEU A 383 23.75 -11.68 -11.17
C LEU A 383 22.49 -11.89 -10.34
N LYS A 384 22.10 -10.89 -9.56
CA LYS A 384 21.02 -11.04 -8.58
C LYS A 384 19.90 -10.03 -8.76
N GLN A 385 18.70 -10.40 -8.33
CA GLN A 385 17.58 -9.48 -8.18
C GLN A 385 16.83 -9.78 -6.89
N THR A 386 16.56 -8.74 -6.10
CA THR A 386 15.82 -8.84 -4.84
C THR A 386 14.41 -8.31 -4.97
N ILE A 387 13.45 -9.08 -4.49
CA ILE A 387 12.04 -8.72 -4.36
C ILE A 387 11.74 -8.47 -2.89
N GLY A 388 11.49 -7.20 -2.56
CA GLY A 388 11.09 -6.78 -1.22
C GLY A 388 9.60 -7.02 -0.95
N GLY A 389 9.23 -6.97 0.32
CA GLY A 389 7.84 -7.20 0.75
C GLY A 389 7.35 -8.62 0.46
N ALA A 390 8.27 -9.59 0.41
CA ALA A 390 7.96 -11.00 0.28
C ALA A 390 7.78 -11.58 1.69
N TYR A 391 6.54 -11.61 2.17
CA TYR A 391 6.21 -11.97 3.55
C TYR A 391 5.86 -13.46 3.75
N PRO A 392 5.92 -13.98 4.99
CA PRO A 392 5.61 -15.39 5.27
C PRO A 392 4.28 -15.86 4.68
N GLY A 393 4.31 -17.04 4.06
CA GLY A 393 3.15 -17.64 3.42
C GLY A 393 2.87 -17.18 1.99
N PHE A 394 3.49 -16.07 1.53
CA PHE A 394 3.43 -15.66 0.14
C PHE A 394 4.01 -16.74 -0.77
N LYS A 395 3.50 -16.80 -2.00
CA LYS A 395 3.92 -17.79 -2.98
C LYS A 395 4.33 -17.15 -4.29
N TYR A 396 5.35 -17.73 -4.91
CA TYR A 396 5.85 -17.30 -6.21
C TYR A 396 6.12 -18.49 -7.12
N ASN A 397 5.83 -18.35 -8.40
CA ASN A 397 6.31 -19.25 -9.44
C ASN A 397 7.54 -18.65 -10.10
N LEU A 398 8.71 -19.26 -9.87
CA LEU A 398 9.94 -18.97 -10.58
C LEU A 398 10.04 -19.85 -11.82
N LYS A 399 10.40 -19.23 -12.95
CA LYS A 399 10.79 -19.90 -14.19
C LYS A 399 12.04 -19.22 -14.76
N VAL A 400 12.96 -20.00 -15.31
CA VAL A 400 14.10 -19.51 -16.09
C VAL A 400 14.59 -20.59 -17.04
N ASP A 401 14.97 -20.21 -18.25
CA ASP A 401 15.65 -21.09 -19.19
C ASP A 401 17.16 -20.92 -19.04
N ALA A 402 17.89 -22.03 -18.84
CA ALA A 402 19.34 -21.96 -18.65
C ALA A 402 20.09 -23.12 -19.31
N ARG A 403 21.37 -22.89 -19.64
CA ARG A 403 22.33 -23.91 -20.10
C ARG A 403 23.76 -23.63 -19.65
N LEU A 404 24.51 -24.70 -19.46
CA LEU A 404 25.98 -24.68 -19.38
C LEU A 404 26.58 -24.57 -20.78
N LEU A 405 27.68 -23.83 -20.97
CA LEU A 405 28.36 -23.84 -22.28
C LEU A 405 29.20 -25.11 -22.53
N ASN A 406 29.55 -25.84 -21.48
CA ASN A 406 30.26 -27.12 -21.57
C ASN A 406 30.04 -27.95 -20.29
N ASP A 407 30.38 -29.23 -20.33
CA ASP A 407 30.16 -30.17 -19.22
C ASP A 407 31.04 -29.91 -17.98
N SER A 408 32.05 -29.04 -18.10
CA SER A 408 32.89 -28.61 -16.97
C SER A 408 32.41 -27.32 -16.31
N ALA A 409 31.46 -26.60 -16.91
CA ALA A 409 30.91 -25.39 -16.31
C ALA A 409 29.98 -25.73 -15.14
N VAL A 410 29.91 -24.83 -14.17
CA VAL A 410 29.07 -24.95 -12.97
C VAL A 410 28.28 -23.65 -12.83
N GLY A 411 26.96 -23.77 -12.82
CA GLY A 411 26.04 -22.66 -12.62
C GLY A 411 24.82 -23.09 -11.84
N ASN A 412 24.25 -22.15 -11.10
CA ASN A 412 23.11 -22.38 -10.24
C ASN A 412 22.08 -21.25 -10.40
N ILE A 413 20.84 -21.59 -10.10
CA ILE A 413 19.84 -20.63 -9.65
C ILE A 413 19.77 -20.76 -8.14
N GLU A 414 20.10 -19.69 -7.44
CA GLU A 414 20.12 -19.66 -5.98
C GLU A 414 18.99 -18.80 -5.46
N ILE A 415 18.30 -19.29 -4.44
CA ILE A 415 17.11 -18.65 -3.86
C ILE A 415 17.44 -18.34 -2.42
N TYR A 416 17.57 -17.07 -2.08
CA TYR A 416 17.88 -16.58 -0.75
C TYR A 416 16.64 -16.00 -0.09
N TYR A 417 16.38 -16.47 1.13
CA TYR A 417 15.33 -15.93 1.99
C TYR A 417 15.98 -15.04 3.04
N LYS A 418 15.65 -13.75 3.04
CA LYS A 418 16.32 -12.75 3.87
C LYS A 418 15.34 -11.99 4.75
N ASP A 419 15.80 -11.63 5.94
CA ASP A 419 15.05 -10.76 6.85
C ASP A 419 15.08 -9.29 6.38
N ILE A 420 14.47 -8.41 7.18
CA ILE A 420 14.43 -6.96 6.94
C ILE A 420 15.83 -6.31 6.94
N GLY A 421 16.80 -6.91 7.63
CA GLY A 421 18.19 -6.46 7.68
C GLY A 421 19.05 -6.99 6.52
N ASN A 422 18.44 -7.66 5.54
CA ASN A 422 19.11 -8.38 4.45
C ASN A 422 20.02 -9.53 4.94
N ILE A 423 19.77 -10.08 6.12
CA ILE A 423 20.47 -11.26 6.64
C ILE A 423 19.84 -12.51 6.04
N THR A 424 20.65 -13.36 5.42
CA THR A 424 20.21 -14.66 4.90
C THR A 424 19.77 -15.58 6.03
N LEU A 425 18.51 -15.97 6.02
CA LEU A 425 17.90 -16.95 6.93
C LEU A 425 18.10 -18.37 6.40
N SER A 426 17.87 -18.56 5.11
CA SER A 426 18.05 -19.85 4.42
C SER A 426 18.31 -19.64 2.92
N LYS A 427 18.81 -20.70 2.27
CA LYS A 427 19.12 -20.73 0.84
C LYS A 427 18.66 -22.06 0.23
N GLU A 428 18.11 -22.01 -0.98
CA GLU A 428 17.92 -23.16 -1.86
C GLU A 428 18.78 -23.01 -3.12
N VAL A 429 19.18 -24.13 -3.72
CA VAL A 429 20.04 -24.16 -4.92
C VAL A 429 19.43 -25.11 -5.95
N ILE A 430 19.28 -24.62 -7.17
CA ILE A 430 18.88 -25.40 -8.34
C ILE A 430 20.07 -25.46 -9.30
N PRO A 431 20.80 -26.59 -9.35
CA PRO A 431 21.93 -26.73 -10.25
C PRO A 431 21.49 -26.78 -11.71
N ILE A 432 22.22 -26.07 -12.58
CA ILE A 432 22.07 -26.19 -14.02
C ILE A 432 22.86 -27.41 -14.48
N THR A 433 22.21 -28.38 -15.13
CA THR A 433 22.83 -29.68 -15.43
C THR A 433 22.97 -29.99 -16.92
N SER A 434 22.54 -29.08 -17.80
CA SER A 434 22.41 -29.34 -19.23
C SER A 434 23.20 -28.34 -20.06
N THR A 435 23.83 -28.82 -21.13
CA THR A 435 24.45 -27.98 -22.17
C THR A 435 23.47 -27.52 -23.25
N SER A 436 22.23 -28.04 -23.21
CA SER A 436 21.08 -27.51 -23.96
C SER A 436 20.20 -26.67 -23.04
N PHE A 437 19.56 -25.63 -23.59
CA PHE A 437 18.57 -24.85 -22.82
C PHE A 437 17.46 -25.77 -22.31
N ASN A 438 17.27 -25.74 -20.99
CA ASN A 438 16.15 -26.37 -20.31
C ASN A 438 15.44 -25.32 -19.46
N GLU A 439 14.13 -25.48 -19.31
CA GLU A 439 13.31 -24.70 -18.39
C GLU A 439 13.49 -25.25 -16.97
N TYR A 440 13.85 -24.39 -16.04
CA TYR A 440 13.91 -24.66 -14.61
C TYR A 440 12.77 -23.92 -13.93
N THR A 441 11.95 -24.64 -13.15
CA THR A 441 10.78 -24.08 -12.47
C THR A 441 10.76 -24.43 -10.99
N LYS A 442 10.19 -23.53 -10.18
CA LYS A 442 10.02 -23.72 -8.74
C LYS A 442 8.83 -22.92 -8.22
N GLU A 443 7.90 -23.60 -7.55
CA GLU A 443 6.98 -22.93 -6.62
C GLU A 443 7.74 -22.64 -5.32
N ILE A 444 7.82 -21.36 -4.97
CA ILE A 444 8.45 -20.84 -3.76
C ILE A 444 7.33 -20.52 -2.78
N THR A 445 7.47 -20.95 -1.53
CA THR A 445 6.63 -20.48 -0.41
C THR A 445 7.55 -19.76 0.57
N ILE A 446 7.25 -18.50 0.85
CA ILE A 446 8.07 -17.65 1.69
C ILE A 446 8.02 -18.15 3.16
N PRO A 447 9.16 -18.44 3.79
CA PRO A 447 9.21 -18.93 5.16
C PRO A 447 9.06 -17.79 6.18
N GLU A 448 8.81 -18.17 7.44
CA GLU A 448 8.73 -17.23 8.57
C GLU A 448 9.94 -16.28 8.63
N ASN A 449 9.70 -15.05 9.10
CA ASN A 449 10.69 -13.98 9.28
C ASN A 449 11.34 -13.45 7.99
N THR A 450 10.94 -13.93 6.81
CA THR A 450 11.42 -13.41 5.53
C THR A 450 10.67 -12.13 5.17
N VAL A 451 11.40 -11.16 4.61
CA VAL A 451 10.84 -9.94 4.01
C VAL A 451 11.39 -9.72 2.60
N ASN A 452 12.55 -10.28 2.30
CA ASN A 452 13.22 -10.13 1.01
C ASN A 452 13.48 -11.51 0.40
N LEU A 453 13.03 -11.71 -0.84
CA LEU A 453 13.35 -12.86 -1.68
C LEU A 453 14.40 -12.44 -2.71
N GLU A 454 15.62 -12.96 -2.62
CA GLU A 454 16.69 -12.69 -3.57
C GLU A 454 16.95 -13.92 -4.45
N ILE A 455 16.99 -13.72 -5.76
CA ILE A 455 17.29 -14.75 -6.75
C ILE A 455 18.61 -14.40 -7.44
N ASP A 456 19.54 -15.35 -7.42
CA ASP A 456 20.86 -15.22 -8.04
C ASP A 456 20.99 -16.21 -9.18
N PHE A 457 21.49 -15.73 -10.31
CA PHE A 457 22.01 -16.55 -11.41
C PHE A 457 23.53 -16.55 -11.33
N THR A 458 24.13 -17.74 -11.42
CA THR A 458 25.57 -17.89 -11.16
C THR A 458 26.31 -18.59 -12.29
N SER A 459 27.58 -18.24 -12.45
CA SER A 459 28.58 -19.04 -13.14
C SER A 459 29.76 -19.19 -12.19
N GLU A 460 29.76 -20.28 -11.42
CA GLU A 460 30.81 -20.59 -10.42
C GLU A 460 32.08 -21.11 -11.08
N ASP A 461 31.95 -21.86 -12.18
CA ASP A 461 33.06 -22.30 -13.04
C ASP A 461 32.59 -22.31 -14.51
N GLY A 462 33.50 -22.06 -15.45
CA GLY A 462 33.19 -21.98 -16.87
C GLY A 462 32.22 -20.84 -17.22
N SER A 463 31.26 -21.12 -18.10
CA SER A 463 30.28 -20.13 -18.59
C SER A 463 28.89 -20.72 -18.62
N VAL A 464 27.90 -19.90 -18.26
CA VAL A 464 26.50 -20.29 -18.12
C VAL A 464 25.62 -19.21 -18.74
N GLN A 465 24.56 -19.63 -19.43
CA GLN A 465 23.62 -18.73 -20.09
C GLN A 465 22.22 -18.88 -19.51
N TYR A 466 21.55 -17.74 -19.33
CA TYR A 466 20.19 -17.62 -18.80
C TYR A 466 19.33 -16.76 -19.73
N LYS A 467 18.05 -17.09 -19.88
CA LYS A 467 17.06 -16.29 -20.61
C LYS A 467 15.65 -16.50 -20.05
N ASP A 468 14.72 -15.65 -20.45
CA ASP A 468 13.27 -15.78 -20.17
C ASP A 468 12.96 -16.02 -18.69
N ALA A 469 13.64 -15.28 -17.80
CA ALA A 469 13.42 -15.37 -16.38
C ALA A 469 12.09 -14.70 -15.99
N SER A 470 11.28 -15.38 -15.19
CA SER A 470 10.06 -14.83 -14.62
C SER A 470 9.89 -15.25 -13.18
N LEU A 471 9.34 -14.33 -12.39
CA LEU A 471 8.88 -14.58 -11.03
C LEU A 471 7.48 -14.00 -10.93
N VAL A 472 6.50 -14.85 -10.69
CA VAL A 472 5.10 -14.47 -10.66
C VAL A 472 4.53 -14.74 -9.28
N PHE A 473 4.02 -13.70 -8.61
CA PHE A 473 3.30 -13.85 -7.36
C PHE A 473 2.00 -14.63 -7.55
N ILE A 474 1.70 -15.55 -6.62
CA ILE A 474 0.50 -16.38 -6.63
C ILE A 474 -0.41 -15.92 -5.48
N LYS A 475 -1.61 -15.45 -5.84
CA LYS A 475 -2.61 -14.91 -4.91
C LYS A 475 -3.30 -15.99 -4.07
#